data_AF-A0A4U3AU80-F1
#
_entry.id   AF-A0A4U3AU80-F1
#
_cell.length_a   1.000
_cell.length_b   1.000
_cell.length_c   1.000
_cell.angle_alpha   90.00
_cell.angle_beta   90.00
_cell.angle_gamma   90.00
#
_symmetry.space_group_name_H-M   'P 1'
#
loop_
_entity.id
_entity.type
_entity.pdbx_description
1 polymer ?
#
loop_
_entity_poly.entity_id
_entity_poly.type
_entity_poly.pdbx_seq_one_letter_code
_entity_poly.pdbx_strand_id
1 'polypeptide(L)'
;KAIGIATAGLAISQILGLPVGSYLAMIHYTTPFFVIGILSTLLVILIYIVLPEIQPVHIGGSKTNILKRYKQLLTDSKVSISYFAYFVFQTGNFAAFSFFGVWLSIQFGLQVHEAGTTMLILGLRNLTGNIFGPRIVNKIGYNLSFYGGIIFTAVLYVLLPHVKNIILVELLFFVLFFVTGILFVLMMRHLQNISSVARGTGAAL
;
A
#
# COMPACT_ATOMS: atom_id res chain seq x y z
N LYS A 1 8.95 10.96 -16.19
CA LYS A 1 10.25 10.28 -15.94
C LYS A 1 10.61 10.30 -14.45
N ALA A 2 10.73 11.46 -13.79
CA ALA A 2 11.01 11.56 -12.34
C ALA A 2 10.03 10.80 -11.44
N ILE A 3 8.71 10.95 -11.66
CA ILE A 3 7.68 10.21 -10.89
C ILE A 3 7.86 8.70 -11.03
N GLY A 4 8.15 8.20 -12.25
CA GLY A 4 8.38 6.78 -12.48
C GLY A 4 9.63 6.24 -11.77
N ILE A 5 10.70 7.03 -11.68
CA ILE A 5 11.90 6.67 -10.91
C ILE A 5 11.60 6.65 -9.41
N ALA A 6 10.86 7.63 -8.89
CA ALA A 6 10.44 7.65 -7.49
C ALA A 6 9.51 6.47 -7.14
N THR A 7 8.59 6.12 -8.05
CA THR A 7 7.69 4.97 -7.85
C THR A 7 8.45 3.65 -7.93
N ALA A 8 9.46 3.55 -8.80
CA ALA A 8 10.37 2.41 -8.85
C ALA A 8 11.23 2.30 -7.58
N GLY A 9 11.72 3.42 -7.05
CA GLY A 9 12.43 3.47 -5.77
C GLY A 9 11.55 2.96 -4.62
N LEU A 10 10.31 3.45 -4.52
CA LEU A 10 9.33 2.98 -3.55
C LEU A 10 9.08 1.47 -3.68
N ALA A 11 8.87 0.98 -4.90
CA ALA A 11 8.68 -0.45 -5.14
C ALA A 11 9.90 -1.26 -4.69
N ILE A 12 11.12 -0.85 -5.07
CA ILE A 12 12.37 -1.52 -4.65
C ILE A 12 12.53 -1.50 -3.13
N SER A 13 12.21 -0.39 -2.47
CA SER A 13 12.22 -0.29 -1.00
C SER A 13 11.20 -1.21 -0.36
N GLN A 14 10.00 -1.38 -0.93
CA GLN A 14 9.04 -2.35 -0.43
C GLN A 14 9.50 -3.80 -0.68
N ILE A 15 10.25 -4.07 -1.77
CA ILE A 15 10.83 -5.40 -2.06
C ILE A 15 11.92 -5.77 -1.09
N LEU A 16 12.90 -4.89 -0.92
CA LEU A 16 14.11 -5.19 -0.18
C LEU A 16 13.98 -4.81 1.29
N GLY A 17 13.12 -3.87 1.65
CA GLY A 17 12.98 -3.34 3.00
C GLY A 17 12.54 -4.40 4.01
N LEU A 18 11.60 -5.27 3.64
CA LEU A 18 11.14 -6.35 4.53
C LEU A 18 12.21 -7.44 4.72
N PRO A 19 12.78 -8.08 3.68
CA PRO A 19 13.84 -9.07 3.84
C PRO A 19 15.08 -8.54 4.57
N VAL A 20 15.54 -7.32 4.22
CA VAL A 20 16.70 -6.70 4.87
C VAL A 20 16.37 -6.36 6.32
N GLY A 21 15.19 -5.82 6.60
CA GLY A 21 14.73 -5.53 7.96
C GLY A 21 14.61 -6.79 8.82
N SER A 22 14.08 -7.88 8.27
CA SER A 22 13.99 -9.18 8.96
C SER A 22 15.35 -9.79 9.26
N TYR A 23 16.28 -9.75 8.30
CA TYR A 23 17.65 -10.24 8.50
C TYR A 23 18.39 -9.44 9.59
N LEU A 24 18.20 -8.12 9.61
CA LEU A 24 18.73 -7.25 10.66
C LEU A 24 18.09 -7.55 12.03
N ALA A 25 16.80 -7.87 12.06
CA ALA A 25 16.06 -8.19 13.28
C ALA A 25 16.48 -9.53 13.90
N MET A 26 17.04 -10.46 13.10
CA MET A 26 17.58 -11.74 13.60
C MET A 26 18.81 -11.55 14.50
N ILE A 27 19.58 -10.47 14.29
CA ILE A 27 20.75 -10.16 15.13
C ILE A 27 20.28 -9.57 16.47
N HIS A 28 19.40 -8.56 16.40
CA HIS A 28 18.77 -7.93 17.57
C HIS A 28 17.55 -7.13 17.09
N TYR A 29 16.48 -7.10 17.88
CA TYR A 29 15.22 -6.42 17.52
C TYR A 29 15.38 -4.89 17.33
N THR A 30 16.41 -4.27 17.89
CA THR A 30 16.72 -2.83 17.75
C THR A 30 17.55 -2.50 16.50
N THR A 31 18.26 -3.48 15.94
CA THR A 31 19.19 -3.29 14.81
C THR A 31 18.53 -2.70 13.55
N PRO A 32 17.33 -3.12 13.13
CA PRO A 32 16.66 -2.52 11.97
C PRO A 32 16.43 -1.02 12.15
N PHE A 33 16.07 -0.58 13.36
CA PHE A 33 15.79 0.83 13.65
C PHE A 33 17.04 1.69 13.54
N PHE A 34 18.16 1.23 14.10
CA PHE A 34 19.44 1.94 13.98
C PHE A 34 19.92 2.03 12.54
N VAL A 35 19.83 0.93 11.79
CA VAL A 35 20.26 0.91 10.38
C VAL A 35 19.38 1.84 9.54
N ILE A 36 18.06 1.79 9.69
CA ILE A 36 17.14 2.69 8.98
C ILE A 36 17.42 4.16 9.37
N GLY A 37 17.67 4.43 10.65
CA GLY A 37 18.00 5.78 11.13
C GLY A 37 19.28 6.35 10.52
N ILE A 38 20.35 5.54 10.47
CA ILE A 38 21.63 5.93 9.85
C ILE A 38 21.44 6.14 8.34
N LEU A 39 20.77 5.22 7.66
CA LEU A 39 20.52 5.32 6.21
C LEU A 39 19.68 6.56 5.87
N SER A 40 18.66 6.86 6.68
CA SER A 40 17.81 8.04 6.52
C SER A 40 18.62 9.32 6.74
N THR A 41 19.51 9.35 7.73
CA THR A 41 20.39 10.50 8.00
C THR A 41 21.33 10.75 6.83
N LEU A 42 21.96 9.68 6.30
CA LEU A 42 22.79 9.74 5.09
C LEU A 42 22.01 10.27 3.89
N LEU A 43 20.77 9.83 3.71
CA LEU A 43 19.90 10.32 2.63
C LEU A 43 19.58 11.81 2.76
N VAL A 44 19.31 12.30 3.98
CA VAL A 44 19.09 13.73 4.23
C VAL A 44 20.32 14.55 3.87
N ILE A 45 21.52 14.09 4.28
CA ILE A 45 22.79 14.74 3.94
C ILE A 45 22.99 14.75 2.43
N LEU A 46 22.72 13.62 1.75
CA LEU A 46 22.85 13.52 0.30
C LEU A 46 21.87 14.45 -0.43
N ILE A 47 20.62 14.51 0.01
CA ILE A 47 19.63 15.45 -0.54
C ILE A 47 20.10 16.89 -0.36
N TYR A 48 20.62 17.24 0.82
CA TYR A 48 21.13 18.58 1.09
C TYR A 48 22.31 18.97 0.18
N ILE A 49 23.19 18.03 -0.17
CA ILE A 49 24.36 18.28 -1.02
C ILE A 49 23.99 18.27 -2.51
N VAL A 50 23.16 17.33 -2.94
CA VAL A 50 22.93 17.03 -4.37
C VAL A 50 21.73 17.78 -4.93
N LEU A 51 20.71 18.07 -4.11
CA LEU A 51 19.49 18.70 -4.59
C LEU A 51 19.68 20.22 -4.59
N PRO A 52 19.80 20.88 -5.76
CA PRO A 52 19.83 22.34 -5.81
C PRO A 52 18.51 22.89 -5.29
N GLU A 53 18.56 24.05 -4.62
CA GLU A 53 17.39 24.70 -4.05
C GLU A 53 16.36 24.95 -5.16
N ILE A 54 15.27 24.17 -5.12
CA ILE A 54 14.19 24.30 -6.08
C ILE A 54 13.35 25.50 -5.63
N GLN A 55 13.67 26.67 -6.18
CA GLN A 55 12.85 27.84 -5.94
C GLN A 55 11.40 27.52 -6.36
N PRO A 56 10.40 27.82 -5.51
CA PRO A 56 9.02 27.58 -5.87
C PRO A 56 8.74 28.36 -7.14
N VAL A 57 8.39 27.64 -8.22
CA VAL A 57 7.87 28.26 -9.44
C VAL A 57 6.64 29.04 -8.99
N HIS A 58 6.80 30.37 -8.90
CA HIS A 58 5.69 31.29 -8.72
C HIS A 58 4.86 31.21 -9.99
N ILE A 59 3.97 30.23 -10.07
CA ILE A 59 2.91 30.21 -11.05
C ILE A 59 2.01 31.37 -10.64
N GLY A 60 2.25 32.54 -11.24
CA GLY A 60 1.39 33.71 -11.13
C GLY A 60 -0.02 33.31 -11.53
N GLY A 61 -0.89 33.09 -10.55
CA GLY A 61 -2.22 32.56 -10.82
C GLY A 61 -2.96 32.14 -9.56
N SER A 62 -3.51 33.14 -8.86
CA SER A 62 -4.53 33.02 -7.81
C SER A 62 -4.14 32.20 -6.57
N LYS A 63 -4.07 32.90 -5.43
CA LYS A 63 -4.26 32.33 -4.09
C LYS A 63 -5.66 31.72 -3.99
N THR A 64 -5.94 30.65 -4.72
CA THR A 64 -7.13 29.84 -4.45
C THR A 64 -6.88 29.18 -3.10
N ASN A 65 -7.61 29.67 -2.10
CA ASN A 65 -7.55 29.21 -0.72
C ASN A 65 -7.56 27.67 -0.71
N ILE A 66 -6.59 27.02 -0.04
CA ILE A 66 -6.42 25.55 -0.05
C ILE A 66 -7.74 24.86 0.30
N LEU A 67 -8.48 25.46 1.24
CA LEU A 67 -9.84 25.05 1.65
C LEU A 67 -10.84 24.99 0.49
N LYS A 68 -10.74 25.88 -0.50
CA LYS A 68 -11.63 25.92 -1.67
C LYS A 68 -11.35 24.73 -2.62
N ARG A 69 -10.10 24.26 -2.71
CA ARG A 69 -9.72 23.05 -3.47
C ARG A 69 -10.21 21.77 -2.81
N TYR A 70 -10.02 21.64 -1.48
CA TYR A 70 -10.61 20.53 -0.71
C TYR A 70 -12.14 20.52 -0.79
N LYS A 71 -12.77 21.70 -0.64
CA LYS A 71 -14.23 21.84 -0.78
C LYS A 71 -14.68 21.43 -2.18
N GLN A 72 -13.98 21.82 -3.24
CA GLN A 72 -14.33 21.45 -4.62
C GLN A 72 -14.18 19.93 -4.87
N LEU A 73 -13.16 19.29 -4.30
CA LEU A 73 -12.98 17.83 -4.34
C LEU A 73 -14.08 17.08 -3.57
N LEU A 74 -14.53 17.63 -2.43
CA LEU A 74 -15.62 17.06 -1.62
C LEU A 74 -17.02 17.39 -2.16
N THR A 75 -17.16 18.40 -3.01
CA THR A 75 -18.45 18.79 -3.60
C THR A 75 -18.80 17.93 -4.80
N ASP A 76 -17.80 17.38 -5.52
CA ASP A 76 -18.06 16.40 -6.57
C ASP A 76 -18.36 15.03 -5.93
N SER A 77 -19.63 14.66 -5.97
CA SER A 77 -20.14 13.44 -5.36
C SER A 77 -19.41 12.18 -5.88
N LYS A 78 -18.99 12.14 -7.15
CA LYS A 78 -18.25 10.99 -7.69
C LYS A 78 -16.86 10.88 -7.09
N VAL A 79 -16.17 12.01 -6.94
CA VAL A 79 -14.82 12.06 -6.35
C VAL A 79 -14.88 11.69 -4.87
N SER A 80 -15.80 12.30 -4.12
CA SER A 80 -15.99 12.01 -2.69
C SER A 80 -16.32 10.54 -2.42
N ILE A 81 -17.20 9.93 -3.23
CA ILE A 81 -17.53 8.50 -3.12
C ILE A 81 -16.31 7.62 -3.41
N SER A 82 -15.48 7.95 -4.41
CA SER A 82 -14.25 7.19 -4.69
C SER A 82 -13.24 7.26 -3.52
N TYR A 83 -13.04 8.43 -2.91
CA TYR A 83 -12.18 8.56 -1.73
C TYR A 83 -12.76 7.84 -0.51
N PHE A 84 -14.08 7.90 -0.30
CA PHE A 84 -14.72 7.16 0.79
C PHE A 84 -14.62 5.64 0.59
N ALA A 85 -14.82 5.14 -0.63
CA ALA A 85 -14.61 3.73 -0.95
C ALA A 85 -13.16 3.29 -0.72
N TYR A 86 -12.19 4.14 -1.07
CA TYR A 86 -10.77 3.89 -0.77
C TYR A 86 -10.48 3.87 0.73
N PHE A 87 -11.07 4.80 1.48
CA PHE A 87 -10.97 4.83 2.93
C PHE A 87 -11.50 3.53 3.56
N VAL A 88 -12.72 3.12 3.21
CA VAL A 88 -13.33 1.87 3.72
C VAL A 88 -12.48 0.65 3.34
N PHE A 89 -11.98 0.59 2.10
CA PHE A 89 -11.11 -0.49 1.65
C PHE A 89 -9.82 -0.56 2.47
N GLN A 90 -9.16 0.57 2.70
CA GLN A 90 -7.92 0.62 3.49
C GLN A 90 -8.17 0.32 4.97
N THR A 91 -9.25 0.83 5.56
CA THR A 91 -9.63 0.48 6.93
C THR A 91 -9.84 -1.03 7.07
N GLY A 92 -10.55 -1.66 6.14
CA GLY A 92 -10.73 -3.12 6.12
C GLY A 92 -9.39 -3.88 5.99
N ASN A 93 -8.52 -3.45 5.09
CA ASN A 93 -7.22 -4.06 4.86
C ASN A 93 -6.30 -3.96 6.10
N PHE A 94 -6.21 -2.79 6.74
CA PHE A 94 -5.41 -2.62 7.95
C PHE A 94 -6.02 -3.29 9.18
N ALA A 95 -7.35 -3.30 9.33
CA ALA A 95 -8.02 -4.04 10.39
C ALA A 95 -7.75 -5.54 10.25
N ALA A 96 -7.90 -6.10 9.06
CA ALA A 96 -7.56 -7.49 8.78
C ALA A 96 -6.09 -7.77 9.12
N PHE A 97 -5.16 -6.90 8.71
CA PHE A 97 -3.75 -7.03 9.03
C PHE A 97 -3.47 -7.02 10.55
N SER A 98 -4.14 -6.16 11.30
CA SER A 98 -3.96 -6.03 12.76
C SER A 98 -4.53 -7.22 13.54
N PHE A 99 -5.70 -7.74 13.14
CA PHE A 99 -6.35 -8.85 13.85
C PHE A 99 -5.90 -10.23 13.38
N PHE A 100 -5.25 -10.32 12.22
CA PHE A 100 -4.80 -11.57 11.62
C PHE A 100 -3.86 -12.37 12.51
N GLY A 101 -2.83 -11.72 13.08
CA GLY A 101 -1.86 -12.41 13.94
C GLY A 101 -2.51 -12.99 15.20
N VAL A 102 -3.47 -12.26 15.77
CA VAL A 102 -4.24 -12.71 16.93
C VAL A 102 -5.16 -13.88 16.55
N TRP A 103 -5.87 -13.79 15.42
CA TRP A 103 -6.75 -14.86 14.95
C TRP A 103 -5.98 -16.16 14.66
N LEU A 104 -4.81 -16.06 14.04
CA LEU A 104 -3.91 -17.20 13.82
C LEU A 104 -3.46 -17.84 15.14
N SER A 105 -3.09 -17.03 16.13
CA SER A 105 -2.66 -17.53 17.44
C SER A 105 -3.80 -18.23 18.19
N ILE A 106 -5.01 -17.66 18.18
CA ILE A 106 -6.19 -18.23 18.86
C ILE A 106 -6.67 -19.52 18.20
N GLN A 107 -6.77 -19.55 16.86
CA GLN A 107 -7.37 -20.68 16.15
C GLN A 107 -6.40 -21.84 15.88
N PHE A 108 -5.12 -21.56 15.71
CA PHE A 108 -4.12 -22.56 15.33
C PHE A 108 -3.07 -22.80 16.41
N GLY A 109 -3.13 -22.08 17.54
CA GLY A 109 -2.16 -22.21 18.64
C GLY A 109 -0.75 -21.76 18.26
N LEU A 110 -0.62 -21.01 17.16
CA LEU A 110 0.67 -20.57 16.62
C LEU A 110 1.40 -19.69 17.65
N GLN A 111 2.68 -19.98 17.85
CA GLN A 111 3.53 -19.17 18.70
C GLN A 111 3.76 -17.80 18.04
N VAL A 112 4.00 -16.77 18.85
CA VAL A 112 4.19 -15.38 18.39
C VAL A 112 5.26 -15.26 17.29
N HIS A 113 6.27 -16.14 17.31
CA HIS A 113 7.31 -16.19 16.29
C HIS A 113 6.80 -16.59 14.89
N GLU A 114 5.83 -17.52 14.82
CA GLU A 114 5.24 -18.00 13.57
C GLU A 114 4.32 -16.94 13.00
N ALA A 115 3.50 -16.31 13.85
CA ALA A 115 2.64 -15.20 13.46
C ALA A 115 3.43 -14.02 12.88
N GLY A 116 4.59 -13.68 13.46
CA GLY A 116 5.51 -12.68 12.93
C GLY A 116 6.07 -13.05 11.55
N THR A 117 6.43 -14.32 11.36
CA THR A 117 6.91 -14.83 10.06
C THR A 117 5.80 -14.78 9.00
N THR A 118 4.57 -15.13 9.35
CA THR A 118 3.43 -15.02 8.45
C THR A 118 3.13 -13.56 8.10
N MET A 119 3.26 -12.62 9.04
CA MET A 119 3.14 -11.18 8.78
C MET A 119 4.20 -10.66 7.80
N LEU A 120 5.44 -11.17 7.88
CA LEU A 120 6.49 -10.85 6.90
C LEU A 120 6.14 -11.39 5.50
N ILE A 121 5.68 -12.63 5.44
CA ILE A 121 5.24 -13.28 4.20
C ILE A 121 4.02 -12.51 3.61
N LEU A 122 3.12 -12.00 4.45
CA LEU A 122 2.01 -11.12 4.05
C LEU A 122 2.46 -9.83 3.36
N GLY A 123 3.46 -9.15 3.93
CA GLY A 123 4.04 -7.97 3.29
C GLY A 123 4.61 -8.29 1.90
N LEU A 124 5.28 -9.44 1.77
CA LEU A 124 5.84 -9.93 0.51
C LEU A 124 4.75 -10.29 -0.54
N ARG A 125 3.59 -10.79 -0.09
CA ARG A 125 2.42 -11.06 -0.93
C ARG A 125 1.80 -9.78 -1.49
N ASN A 126 1.62 -8.77 -0.64
CA ASN A 126 1.06 -7.49 -1.07
C ASN A 126 1.97 -6.81 -2.09
N LEU A 127 3.27 -6.85 -1.83
CA LEU A 127 4.31 -6.36 -2.72
C LEU A 127 4.29 -7.04 -4.10
N THR A 128 4.30 -8.38 -4.13
CA THR A 128 4.24 -9.13 -5.38
C THR A 128 2.95 -8.82 -6.14
N GLY A 129 1.83 -8.67 -5.43
CA GLY A 129 0.57 -8.17 -5.99
C GLY A 129 0.69 -6.79 -6.62
N ASN A 130 1.31 -5.84 -5.94
CA ASN A 130 1.50 -4.47 -6.43
C ASN A 130 2.39 -4.42 -7.70
N ILE A 131 3.44 -5.25 -7.78
CA ILE A 131 4.37 -5.27 -8.92
C ILE A 131 3.79 -6.00 -10.13
N PHE A 132 3.24 -7.20 -9.92
CA PHE A 132 2.70 -8.03 -11.00
C PHE A 132 1.28 -7.62 -11.39
N GLY A 133 0.55 -6.98 -10.48
CA GLY A 133 -0.82 -6.52 -10.67
C GLY A 133 -1.02 -5.70 -11.94
N PRO A 134 -0.27 -4.61 -12.17
CA PRO A 134 -0.38 -3.81 -13.38
C PRO A 134 -0.17 -4.61 -14.67
N ARG A 135 0.71 -5.62 -14.67
CA ARG A 135 0.93 -6.50 -15.84
C ARG A 135 -0.26 -7.41 -16.09
N ILE A 136 -0.85 -7.97 -15.02
CA ILE A 136 -2.05 -8.82 -15.08
C ILE A 136 -3.25 -7.99 -15.56
N VAL A 137 -3.41 -6.78 -15.01
CA VAL A 137 -4.50 -5.85 -15.38
C VAL A 137 -4.39 -5.41 -16.83
N ASN A 138 -3.17 -5.18 -17.35
CA ASN A 138 -2.97 -4.84 -18.75
C ASN A 138 -3.39 -5.98 -19.71
N LYS A 139 -3.38 -7.25 -19.27
CA LYS A 139 -3.87 -8.40 -20.07
C LYS A 139 -5.37 -8.62 -19.94
N ILE A 140 -5.92 -8.47 -18.74
CA ILE A 140 -7.30 -8.85 -18.40
C ILE A 140 -8.28 -7.66 -18.55
N GLY A 141 -7.77 -6.43 -18.49
CA GLY A 141 -8.55 -5.20 -18.54
C GLY A 141 -8.87 -4.63 -17.15
N TYR A 142 -8.98 -3.30 -17.08
CA TYR A 142 -9.18 -2.54 -15.84
C TYR A 142 -10.48 -2.91 -15.12
N ASN A 143 -11.62 -2.90 -15.82
CA ASN A 143 -12.93 -3.14 -15.21
C ASN A 143 -13.04 -4.54 -14.62
N LEU A 144 -12.61 -5.58 -15.35
CA LEU A 144 -12.68 -6.96 -14.87
C LEU A 144 -11.75 -7.17 -13.67
N SER A 145 -10.54 -6.59 -13.71
CA SER A 145 -9.59 -6.71 -12.61
C SER A 145 -10.04 -5.95 -11.35
N PHE A 146 -10.68 -4.81 -11.52
CA PHE A 146 -11.15 -3.98 -10.42
C PHE A 146 -12.40 -4.57 -9.75
N TYR A 147 -13.50 -4.72 -10.49
CA TYR A 147 -14.74 -5.25 -9.93
C TYR A 147 -14.63 -6.73 -9.59
N GLY A 148 -13.96 -7.52 -10.45
CA GLY A 148 -13.68 -8.92 -10.17
C GLY A 148 -12.77 -9.09 -8.94
N GLY A 149 -11.75 -8.24 -8.77
CA GLY A 149 -10.89 -8.26 -7.59
C GLY A 149 -11.62 -7.95 -6.29
N ILE A 150 -12.55 -6.98 -6.30
CA ILE A 150 -13.38 -6.65 -5.12
C ILE A 150 -14.31 -7.81 -4.75
N ILE A 151 -15.03 -8.37 -5.73
CA ILE A 151 -15.94 -9.50 -5.48
C ILE A 151 -15.14 -10.71 -4.98
N PHE A 152 -14.00 -10.99 -5.60
CA PHE A 152 -13.14 -12.11 -5.25
C PHE A 152 -12.55 -11.97 -3.83
N THR A 153 -12.10 -10.77 -3.45
CA THR A 153 -11.63 -10.51 -2.08
C THR A 153 -12.75 -10.62 -1.05
N ALA A 154 -13.96 -10.15 -1.36
CA ALA A 154 -15.12 -10.34 -0.48
C ALA A 154 -15.45 -11.83 -0.25
N VAL A 155 -15.46 -12.62 -1.33
CA VAL A 155 -15.69 -14.08 -1.25
C VAL A 155 -14.61 -14.77 -0.41
N LEU A 156 -13.34 -14.40 -0.59
CA LEU A 156 -12.22 -14.94 0.20
C LEU A 156 -12.36 -14.63 1.69
N TYR A 157 -12.78 -13.42 2.07
CA TYR A 157 -13.01 -13.07 3.47
C TYR A 157 -14.13 -13.89 4.12
N VAL A 158 -15.17 -14.26 3.38
CA VAL A 158 -16.28 -15.11 3.88
C VAL A 158 -15.86 -16.58 3.98
N LEU A 159 -15.01 -17.06 3.07
CA LEU A 159 -14.50 -18.44 3.07
C LEU A 159 -13.47 -18.69 4.19
N LEU A 160 -12.61 -17.71 4.48
CA LEU A 160 -11.50 -17.84 5.43
C LEU A 160 -11.88 -18.43 6.80
N PRO A 161 -12.96 -17.97 7.48
CA PRO A 161 -13.38 -18.50 8.78
C PRO A 161 -13.80 -19.98 8.76
N HIS A 162 -14.19 -20.51 7.60
CA HIS A 162 -14.70 -21.88 7.47
C HIS A 162 -13.58 -22.90 7.23
N VAL A 163 -12.35 -22.44 6.98
CA VAL A 163 -11.21 -23.30 6.70
C VAL A 163 -10.46 -23.62 7.99
N LYS A 164 -10.35 -24.91 8.31
CA LYS A 164 -9.63 -25.41 9.49
C LYS A 164 -8.21 -25.90 9.19
N ASN A 165 -7.78 -25.89 7.93
CA ASN A 165 -6.45 -26.32 7.53
C ASN A 165 -5.51 -25.11 7.40
N ILE A 166 -4.44 -25.10 8.19
CA ILE A 166 -3.47 -24.00 8.24
C ILE A 166 -2.79 -23.70 6.90
N ILE A 167 -2.46 -24.72 6.11
CA ILE A 167 -1.80 -24.56 4.81
C ILE A 167 -2.76 -23.87 3.82
N LEU A 168 -4.03 -24.26 3.87
CA LEU A 168 -5.05 -23.70 2.99
C LEU A 168 -5.42 -22.27 3.40
N VAL A 169 -5.46 -21.98 4.71
CA VAL A 169 -5.58 -20.62 5.23
C VAL A 169 -4.41 -19.75 4.74
N GLU A 170 -3.18 -20.23 4.88
CA GLU A 170 -2.00 -19.51 4.44
C GLU A 170 -2.03 -19.24 2.92
N LEU A 171 -2.45 -20.20 2.10
CA LEU A 171 -2.63 -20.03 0.66
C LEU A 171 -3.73 -19.01 0.33
N LEU A 172 -4.89 -19.08 0.99
CA LEU A 172 -5.99 -18.12 0.77
C LEU A 172 -5.56 -16.70 1.15
N PHE A 173 -4.78 -16.55 2.23
CA PHE A 173 -4.17 -15.28 2.59
C PHE A 173 -3.15 -14.80 1.57
N PHE A 174 -2.42 -15.72 0.91
CA PHE A 174 -1.50 -15.37 -0.18
C PHE A 174 -2.27 -14.69 -1.29
N VAL A 175 -3.33 -15.34 -1.74
CA VAL A 175 -4.18 -14.87 -2.82
C VAL A 175 -4.88 -13.56 -2.42
N LEU A 176 -5.39 -13.47 -1.19
CA LEU A 176 -6.09 -12.28 -0.71
C LEU A 176 -5.19 -11.05 -0.73
N PHE A 177 -4.00 -11.13 -0.12
CA PHE A 177 -3.07 -10.00 -0.06
C PHE A 177 -2.46 -9.65 -1.41
N PHE A 178 -2.28 -10.65 -2.28
CA PHE A 178 -1.88 -10.43 -3.66
C PHE A 178 -2.94 -9.59 -4.39
N VAL A 179 -4.22 -9.97 -4.32
CA VAL A 179 -5.31 -9.25 -5.00
C VAL A 179 -5.54 -7.87 -4.39
N THR A 180 -5.46 -7.70 -3.08
CA THR A 180 -5.57 -6.36 -2.45
C THR A 180 -4.40 -5.45 -2.87
N GLY A 181 -3.20 -6.00 -3.06
CA GLY A 181 -2.06 -5.28 -3.64
C GLY A 181 -2.33 -4.77 -5.07
N ILE A 182 -3.00 -5.58 -5.91
CA ILE A 182 -3.44 -5.14 -7.24
C ILE A 182 -4.48 -4.01 -7.11
N LEU A 183 -5.51 -4.22 -6.30
CA LEU A 183 -6.60 -3.26 -6.10
C LEU A 183 -6.08 -1.91 -5.60
N PHE A 184 -5.10 -1.92 -4.69
CA PHE A 184 -4.45 -0.71 -4.19
C PHE A 184 -3.89 0.15 -5.34
N VAL A 185 -3.14 -0.44 -6.27
CA VAL A 185 -2.59 0.29 -7.43
C VAL A 185 -3.69 0.82 -8.33
N LEU A 186 -4.75 0.04 -8.54
CA LEU A 186 -5.86 0.43 -9.40
C LEU A 186 -6.70 1.56 -8.82
N MET A 187 -6.96 1.53 -7.51
CA MET A 187 -7.64 2.59 -6.80
C MET A 187 -6.82 3.88 -6.82
N MET A 188 -5.52 3.77 -6.51
CA MET A 188 -4.63 4.94 -6.55
C MET A 188 -4.58 5.56 -7.96
N ARG A 189 -4.48 4.74 -9.01
CA ARG A 189 -4.52 5.21 -10.40
C ARG A 189 -5.85 5.89 -10.76
N HIS A 190 -6.97 5.38 -10.24
CA HIS A 190 -8.29 5.98 -10.43
C HIS A 190 -8.38 7.36 -9.77
N LEU A 191 -7.99 7.46 -8.50
CA LEU A 191 -8.00 8.69 -7.73
C LEU A 191 -7.10 9.76 -8.37
N GLN A 192 -5.89 9.39 -8.78
CA GLN A 192 -4.95 10.30 -9.44
C GLN A 192 -5.45 10.82 -10.81
N ASN A 193 -6.19 10.00 -11.57
CA ASN A 193 -6.75 10.40 -12.85
C ASN A 193 -7.94 11.36 -12.68
N ILE A 194 -8.75 11.15 -11.64
CA ILE A 194 -9.90 12.00 -11.33
C ILE A 194 -9.47 13.33 -10.71
N SER A 195 -8.40 13.34 -9.89
CA SER A 195 -7.90 14.54 -9.21
C SER A 195 -7.10 15.51 -10.11
N SER A 196 -7.31 15.49 -11.44
CA SER A 196 -6.53 16.25 -12.42
C SER A 196 -6.51 17.77 -12.18
N VAL A 197 -7.48 18.31 -11.43
CA VAL A 197 -7.59 19.72 -11.03
C VAL A 197 -6.59 20.13 -9.94
N ALA A 198 -6.06 19.19 -9.15
CA ALA A 198 -5.07 19.46 -8.11
C ALA A 198 -4.30 18.20 -7.70
N ARG A 199 -3.40 17.71 -8.57
CA ARG A 199 -2.60 16.49 -8.33
C ARG A 199 -1.89 16.44 -6.97
N GLY A 200 -1.43 17.60 -6.47
CA GLY A 200 -0.79 17.70 -5.15
C GLY A 200 -1.76 17.60 -3.97
N THR A 201 -3.00 18.06 -4.12
CA THR A 201 -4.03 18.00 -3.06
C THR A 201 -4.73 16.65 -3.05
N GLY A 202 -4.96 16.06 -4.23
CA GLY A 202 -5.55 14.72 -4.35
C GLY A 202 -4.61 13.58 -3.96
N ALA A 203 -3.29 13.79 -3.97
CA ALA A 203 -2.30 12.84 -3.48
C ALA A 203 -2.10 12.90 -1.95
N ALA A 204 -2.57 13.97 -1.29
CA ALA A 204 -2.51 14.13 0.15
C ALA A 204 -3.74 13.55 0.88
N LEU A 205 -4.74 13.08 0.13
CA LEU A 205 -6.03 12.56 0.57
C LEU A 205 -6.09 11.06 0.28
#